data_AF-A0A2P6W0I9-F1
#
_entry.id   AF-A0A2P6W0I9-F1
#
_cell.length_a   1.000
_cell.length_b   1.000
_cell.length_c   1.000
_cell.angle_alpha   90.00
_cell.angle_beta   90.00
_cell.angle_gamma   90.00
#
_symmetry.space_group_name_H-M   'P 1'
#
loop_
_entity.id
_entity.type
_entity.pdbx_description
1 polymer ?
#
loop_
_entity_poly.entity_id
_entity_poly.type
_entity_poly.pdbx_seq_one_letter_code
_entity_poly.pdbx_strand_id
1 'polypeptide(L)' 'MQGRDRLEKFTEFLIFGIILGVTEDMIAVMLVTDESFTLHMLGVVIAVTIPFAAFSELVVDSDEYKITERISSRIRDLL' A
#
# COMPACT_ATOMS: atom_id res chain seq x y z
N MET A 1 -16.13 21.72 2.21
CA MET A 1 -16.08 20.68 1.16
C MET A 1 -14.71 19.98 1.08
N GLN A 2 -13.93 19.91 2.18
CA GLN A 2 -12.58 19.30 2.18
C GLN A 2 -12.56 17.77 2.44
N GLY A 3 -13.67 17.18 2.90
CA GLY A 3 -13.70 15.76 3.29
C GLY A 3 -13.94 14.77 2.13
N ARG A 4 -14.55 15.21 1.03
CA ARG A 4 -14.85 14.33 -0.12
C ARG A 4 -13.59 13.97 -0.89
N ASP A 5 -12.74 14.95 -1.16
CA ASP A 5 -11.48 14.75 -1.88
C ASP A 5 -10.51 13.81 -1.15
N ARG A 6 -10.51 13.83 0.20
CA ARG A 6 -9.67 12.92 1.00
C ARG A 6 -10.21 11.48 0.96
N LEU A 7 -11.53 11.31 1.00
CA LEU A 7 -12.16 9.99 0.95
C LEU A 7 -12.04 9.34 -0.44
N GLU A 8 -12.16 10.15 -1.51
CA GLU A 8 -11.99 9.70 -2.89
C GLU A 8 -10.56 9.22 -3.15
N LYS A 9 -9.55 10.00 -2.71
CA LYS A 9 -8.14 9.59 -2.78
C LYS A 9 -7.84 8.34 -1.96
N PHE A 10 -8.30 8.30 -0.70
CA PHE A 10 -8.15 7.14 0.16
C PHE A 10 -8.69 5.87 -0.50
N THR A 11 -9.89 5.98 -1.10
CA THR A 11 -10.55 4.86 -1.76
C THR A 11 -9.79 4.44 -3.02
N GLU A 12 -9.28 5.41 -3.80
CA GLU A 12 -8.46 5.16 -4.98
C GLU A 12 -7.16 4.43 -4.63
N PHE A 13 -6.39 4.94 -3.66
CA PHE A 13 -5.14 4.31 -3.21
C PHE A 13 -5.37 2.95 -2.56
N LEU A 14 -6.46 2.78 -1.79
CA LEU A 14 -6.82 1.47 -1.23
C LEU A 14 -7.09 0.45 -2.33
N ILE A 15 -7.85 0.83 -3.37
CA ILE A 15 -8.15 -0.07 -4.50
C ILE A 15 -6.87 -0.43 -5.24
N PHE A 16 -6.03 0.55 -5.57
CA PHE A 16 -4.75 0.30 -6.25
C PHE A 16 -3.81 -0.54 -5.38
N GLY A 17 -3.73 -0.25 -4.08
CA GLY A 17 -2.93 -1.01 -3.12
C GLY A 17 -3.35 -2.47 -3.03
N ILE A 18 -4.66 -2.75 -3.04
CA ILE A 18 -5.17 -4.13 -3.09
C ILE A 18 -4.83 -4.79 -4.42
N ILE A 19 -5.08 -4.13 -5.56
CA ILE A 19 -4.80 -4.72 -6.88
C ILE A 19 -3.31 -5.03 -7.02
N LEU A 20 -2.44 -4.07 -6.70
CA LEU A 20 -0.99 -4.26 -6.79
C LEU A 20 -0.49 -5.29 -5.78
N GLY A 21 -0.91 -5.20 -4.52
CA GLY A 21 -0.48 -6.14 -3.49
C GLY A 21 -0.90 -7.58 -3.79
N VAL A 22 -2.14 -7.79 -4.22
CA VAL A 22 -2.59 -9.14 -4.64
C VAL A 22 -1.79 -9.63 -5.84
N THR A 23 -1.52 -8.77 -6.83
CA THR A 23 -0.77 -9.16 -8.02
C THR A 23 0.67 -9.54 -7.68
N GLU A 24 1.35 -8.71 -6.89
CA GLU A 24 2.73 -8.92 -6.46
C GLU A 24 2.86 -10.18 -5.60
N ASP A 25 2.02 -10.32 -4.58
CA ASP A 25 2.03 -11.47 -3.68
C ASP A 25 1.75 -12.77 -4.44
N MET A 26 0.79 -12.75 -5.38
CA MET A 26 0.50 -13.91 -6.22
C MET A 26 1.69 -14.29 -7.09
N ILE A 27 2.35 -13.33 -7.73
CA ILE A 27 3.56 -13.58 -8.53
C ILE A 27 4.65 -14.15 -7.63
N ALA A 28 4.90 -13.54 -6.47
CA ALA A 28 5.93 -13.96 -5.53
C ALA A 28 5.71 -15.40 -5.05
N VAL A 29 4.48 -15.73 -4.63
CA VAL A 29 4.14 -17.09 -4.18
C VAL A 29 4.33 -18.07 -5.34
N MET A 30 3.76 -17.81 -6.51
CA MET A 30 3.85 -18.71 -7.66
C MET A 30 5.30 -18.94 -8.12
N LEU A 31 6.16 -17.91 -8.08
CA LEU A 31 7.57 -18.03 -8.46
C LEU A 31 8.43 -18.74 -7.41
N VAL A 32 8.07 -18.63 -6.12
CA VAL A 32 8.87 -19.20 -5.02
C VAL A 32 8.47 -20.63 -4.70
N THR A 33 7.20 -20.97 -4.83
CA THR A 33 6.69 -22.29 -4.40
C THR A 33 6.59 -23.29 -5.54
N ASP A 34 6.77 -22.89 -6.80
CA ASP A 34 6.54 -23.70 -8.01
C ASP A 34 5.14 -24.38 -8.03
N GLU A 35 4.20 -23.87 -7.23
CA GLU A 35 2.84 -24.39 -7.12
C GLU A 35 1.93 -23.73 -8.14
N SER A 36 0.98 -24.50 -8.64
CA SER A 36 -0.02 -23.98 -9.56
C SER A 36 -0.97 -23.03 -8.84
N PHE A 37 -1.50 -22.05 -9.58
CA PHE A 37 -2.49 -21.12 -9.07
C PHE A 37 -3.71 -21.87 -8.48
N THR A 38 -4.08 -21.55 -7.24
CA THR A 38 -5.29 -22.07 -6.60
C THR A 38 -6.18 -20.94 -6.09
N LEU A 39 -7.49 -21.17 -6.08
CA LEU A 39 -8.46 -20.21 -5.51
C LEU A 39 -8.24 -20.02 -4.00
N HIS A 40 -7.71 -21.03 -3.31
CA HIS A 40 -7.35 -20.92 -1.90
C HIS A 40 -6.19 -19.93 -1.70
N MET A 41 -5.14 -20.02 -2.54
CA MET A 41 -4.02 -19.09 -2.54
C MET A 41 -4.50 -17.65 -2.77
N LEU A 42 -5.33 -17.43 -3.80
CA LEU A 42 -5.91 -16.12 -4.06
C LEU A 42 -6.71 -15.58 -2.86
N GLY A 43 -7.53 -16.43 -2.22
CA GLY A 43 -8.32 -16.05 -1.05
C GLY A 43 -7.45 -15.65 0.14
N VAL A 44 -6.36 -16.38 0.40
CA VAL A 44 -5.39 -16.07 1.46
C VAL A 44 -4.68 -14.75 1.16
N VAL A 45 -4.18 -14.57 -0.07
CA VAL A 45 -3.51 -13.34 -0.48
C VAL A 45 -4.44 -12.14 -0.31
N ILE A 46 -5.66 -12.17 -0.85
CA ILE A 46 -6.65 -11.08 -0.70
C ILE A 46 -6.92 -10.77 0.78
N ALA A 47 -7.11 -11.80 1.61
CA ALA A 47 -7.40 -11.62 3.04
C ALA A 47 -6.25 -10.93 3.79
N VAL A 48 -5.01 -11.15 3.35
CA VAL A 48 -3.81 -10.50 3.89
C VAL A 48 -3.62 -9.11 3.29
N THR A 49 -3.75 -8.94 1.98
CA THR A 49 -3.51 -7.66 1.31
C THR A 49 -4.46 -6.55 1.79
N ILE A 50 -5.73 -6.86 2.07
CA ILE A 50 -6.73 -5.86 2.51
C ILE A 50 -6.29 -5.10 3.78
N PRO A 51 -5.97 -5.75 4.92
CA PRO A 51 -5.51 -5.03 6.11
C PRO A 51 -4.18 -4.30 5.88
N PHE A 52 -3.27 -4.82 5.06
CA PHE A 52 -2.02 -4.13 4.73
C PHE A 52 -2.25 -2.86 3.89
N ALA A 53 -3.12 -2.93 2.88
CA ALA A 53 -3.46 -1.78 2.04
C ALA A 53 -4.23 -0.70 2.83
N ALA A 54 -5.12 -1.11 3.74
CA ALA A 54 -5.79 -0.18 4.63
C ALA A 54 -4.81 0.45 5.63
N PHE A 55 -3.88 -0.34 6.17
CA PHE A 55 -2.86 0.16 7.09
C PHE A 55 -1.87 1.11 6.41
N SER A 56 -1.40 0.80 5.20
CA SER A 56 -0.50 1.67 4.45
C SER A 56 -1.15 3.02 4.19
N GLU A 57 -2.41 3.04 3.80
CA GLU A 57 -3.11 4.29 3.53
C GLU A 57 -3.37 5.08 4.84
N LEU A 58 -3.85 4.42 5.89
CA LEU A 58 -4.16 5.10 7.16
C LEU A 58 -2.92 5.62 7.90
N VAL A 59 -1.79 4.92 7.82
CA VAL A 59 -0.58 5.26 8.58
C VAL A 59 0.40 6.10 7.75
N VAL A 60 0.63 5.73 6.49
CA VAL A 60 1.64 6.40 5.64
C VAL A 60 1.10 7.72 5.07
N ASP A 61 -0.20 7.81 4.77
CA ASP A 61 -0.82 9.04 4.24
C ASP A 61 -1.48 9.92 5.33
N SER A 62 -1.37 9.53 6.61
CA SER A 62 -1.60 10.49 7.69
C SER A 62 -0.52 11.57 7.63
N ASP A 63 -0.93 12.84 7.70
CA ASP A 63 -0.12 14.07 7.59
C ASP A 63 1.12 14.14 8.54
N GLU A 64 1.37 13.11 9.34
CA GLU A 64 2.39 13.00 10.38
C GLU A 64 3.75 12.43 9.89
N TYR A 65 3.81 11.77 8.73
CA TYR A 65 5.08 11.30 8.15
C TYR A 65 5.84 12.39 7.35
N LYS A 66 5.91 13.61 7.89
CA LYS A 66 6.80 14.70 7.40
C LYS A 66 8.29 14.48 7.72
N ILE A 67 8.70 13.25 7.97
CA ILE A 67 10.12 12.91 8.19
C ILE A 67 10.94 13.32 6.96
N THR A 68 10.39 13.09 5.77
CA THR A 68 11.04 13.43 4.49
C THR A 68 11.20 14.95 4.30
N GLU A 69 10.22 15.77 4.70
CA GLU A 69 10.33 17.24 4.67
C GLU A 69 11.40 17.76 5.65
N ARG A 70 11.48 17.15 6.84
CA ARG A 70 12.42 17.56 7.90
C ARG A 70 13.88 17.20 7.58
N ILE A 71 14.11 16.14 6.81
CA ILE A 71 15.45 15.73 6.36
C ILE A 71 15.88 16.55 5.14
N SER A 72 14.96 16.81 4.21
CA SER A 72 15.23 17.63 3.00
C SER A 72 15.67 19.05 3.34
N SER A 73 15.04 19.70 4.33
CA SER A 73 15.43 21.04 4.77
C SER A 73 16.85 21.07 5.37
N ARG A 74 17.18 20.10 6.23
CA ARG A 74 18.52 20.00 6.84
C ARG A 74 19.64 19.79 5.83
N ILE A 75 19.41 19.03 4.77
CA ILE A 75 20.43 18.80 3.72
C ILE A 75 20.60 20.05 2.87
N ARG A 76 19.51 20.78 2.57
CA ARG A 76 19.56 22.05 1.84
C ARG A 76 20.29 23.14 2.63
N ASP A 77 20.22 23.11 3.96
CA ASP A 77 20.95 24.04 4.83
C ASP A 77 22.46 23.69 4.96
N LEU A 78 22.87 22.48 4.54
CA LEU A 78 24.25 21.99 4.61
C LEU A 78 25.01 22.07 3.26
N LEU A 79 24.31 22.32 2.15
CA LEU A 79 24.86 22.51 0.80
C LEU A 79 24.89 24.00 0.43
#